data_AF-A0A953ZBU5-F1
#
_entry.id   AF-A0A953ZBU5-F1
#
_cell.length_a   1.000
_cell.length_b   1.000
_cell.length_c   1.000
_cell.angle_alpha   90.00
_cell.angle_beta   90.00
_cell.angle_gamma   90.00
#
_symmetry.space_group_name_H-M   'P 1'
#
loop_
_entity.id
_entity.type
_entity.pdbx_description
1 polymer ?
#
loop_
_entity_poly.entity_id
_entity_poly.type
_entity_poly.pdbx_seq_one_letter_code
_entity_poly.pdbx_strand_id
1 'polypeptide(L)'
;MLLRTFAVATALTASLALCFEGTSQPVAAETSNTTKPVSDLIDTEIMKVWERDGVKAASHSRDEEFVRRVYLDTIGLPPTRDEARAFLDDKHLDKRERLIDTLLADPRFGQHLADLWMPILRERGSELGELGVSAGDVMAVWLSEQFNQDVGFDETVSAMVLAEGAISANPAAAYYGLMGFPARSPNMAGLTSKHFAGIQIQCAECHDHPYEDAWTQETFKGVASFFTGIEVEADFYVQPIDPRVVTKPIAPRKALEAYAKSPDLPPEAVNRINDLLTYDKPQLIGDSPVKSRDTTVWRKLYSAWLTSPKNKTA
;
A
#
# COMPACT_ATOMS: atom_id res chain seq x y z
N MET A 1 25.68 -75.99 -8.08
CA MET A 1 24.72 -77.09 -7.86
C MET A 1 23.37 -76.45 -7.58
N LEU A 2 22.40 -76.57 -8.53
CA LEU A 2 20.97 -76.17 -8.48
C LEU A 2 20.72 -74.63 -8.35
N LEU A 3 20.24 -73.82 -9.31
CA LEU A 3 19.31 -73.92 -10.45
C LEU A 3 17.83 -74.10 -10.05
N ARG A 4 17.05 -72.99 -10.06
CA ARG A 4 15.63 -72.84 -10.46
C ARG A 4 15.08 -71.42 -10.13
N THR A 5 14.80 -70.57 -11.14
CA THR A 5 13.45 -70.14 -11.66
C THR A 5 12.78 -68.98 -10.88
N PHE A 6 12.04 -67.99 -11.40
CA PHE A 6 11.40 -67.66 -12.70
C PHE A 6 11.16 -66.11 -12.77
N ALA A 7 10.87 -65.63 -13.98
CA ALA A 7 10.74 -64.26 -14.50
C ALA A 7 9.59 -63.35 -13.99
N VAL A 8 9.71 -62.03 -14.21
CA VAL A 8 8.68 -61.05 -14.69
C VAL A 8 9.43 -59.84 -15.29
N ALA A 9 9.52 -59.69 -16.62
CA ALA A 9 8.65 -58.95 -17.56
C ALA A 9 8.75 -57.40 -17.50
N THR A 10 9.16 -56.88 -18.66
CA THR A 10 9.26 -55.52 -19.19
C THR A 10 7.99 -54.66 -19.07
N ALA A 11 8.16 -53.35 -18.84
CA ALA A 11 7.40 -52.30 -19.51
C ALA A 11 8.19 -50.97 -19.50
N LEU A 12 8.75 -50.61 -20.64
CA LEU A 12 9.27 -49.27 -20.95
C LEU A 12 8.10 -48.52 -21.61
N THR A 13 7.56 -47.48 -20.98
CA THR A 13 6.61 -46.57 -21.63
C THR A 13 7.19 -45.17 -21.64
N ALA A 14 7.60 -44.75 -22.85
CA ALA A 14 7.90 -43.36 -23.15
C ALA A 14 6.59 -42.56 -23.14
N SER A 15 6.51 -41.54 -22.29
CA SER A 15 5.45 -40.54 -22.35
C SER A 15 6.00 -39.26 -22.98
N LEU A 16 5.47 -38.99 -24.16
CA LEU A 16 5.61 -37.78 -24.95
C LEU A 16 5.02 -36.60 -24.15
N ALA A 17 5.86 -35.68 -23.66
CA ALA A 17 5.39 -34.40 -23.14
C ALA A 17 5.40 -33.39 -24.28
N LEU A 18 4.25 -33.24 -24.94
CA LEU A 18 3.94 -32.10 -25.79
C LEU A 18 3.74 -30.87 -24.90
N CYS A 19 4.79 -30.07 -24.71
CA CYS A 19 4.65 -28.72 -24.17
C CYS A 19 4.11 -27.83 -25.28
N PHE A 20 2.82 -27.50 -25.19
CA PHE A 20 2.16 -26.49 -26.00
C PHE A 20 2.79 -25.12 -25.67
N GLU A 21 3.55 -24.56 -26.62
CA GLU A 21 3.91 -23.14 -26.61
C GLU A 21 2.66 -22.33 -26.99
N GLY A 22 1.79 -22.12 -25.99
CA GLY A 22 0.74 -21.13 -26.08
C GLY A 22 1.35 -19.74 -25.93
N THR A 23 1.60 -19.06 -27.05
CA THR A 23 1.84 -17.61 -27.05
C THR A 23 0.55 -16.93 -26.59
N SER A 24 0.39 -16.70 -25.28
CA SER A 24 -0.62 -15.79 -24.78
C SER A 24 -0.19 -14.37 -25.15
N GLN A 25 -0.64 -13.88 -26.30
CA GLN A 25 -0.73 -12.44 -26.47
C GLN A 25 -1.61 -11.90 -25.34
N PRO A 26 -1.23 -10.80 -24.66
CA PRO A 26 -2.16 -10.15 -23.76
C PRO A 26 -3.34 -9.69 -24.62
N VAL A 27 -4.48 -10.36 -24.45
CA VAL A 27 -5.75 -9.84 -24.94
C VAL A 27 -5.97 -8.57 -24.13
N ALA A 28 -5.68 -7.42 -24.75
CA ALA A 28 -6.19 -6.15 -24.26
C ALA A 28 -7.70 -6.36 -24.08
N ALA A 29 -8.15 -6.33 -22.83
CA ALA A 29 -9.55 -6.42 -22.53
C ALA A 29 -10.23 -5.21 -23.16
N GLU A 30 -10.90 -5.40 -24.29
CA GLU A 30 -11.86 -4.41 -24.81
C GLU A 30 -13.04 -4.36 -23.83
N THR A 31 -12.88 -3.61 -22.74
CA THR A 31 -14.00 -3.20 -21.90
C THR A 31 -14.71 -2.04 -22.60
N SER A 32 -15.62 -2.38 -23.51
CA SER A 32 -16.72 -1.50 -23.89
C SER A 32 -17.57 -1.23 -22.65
N ASN A 33 -17.24 -0.18 -21.91
CA ASN A 33 -18.00 0.25 -20.75
C ASN A 33 -18.67 1.58 -21.09
N THR A 34 -19.98 1.55 -21.32
CA THR A 34 -20.86 2.71 -21.56
C THR A 34 -21.09 3.54 -20.29
N THR A 35 -20.03 3.72 -19.51
CA THR A 35 -19.98 4.58 -18.33
C THR A 35 -19.32 5.89 -18.77
N LYS A 36 -19.76 7.04 -18.24
CA LYS A 36 -19.02 8.29 -18.48
C LYS A 36 -17.54 8.05 -18.15
N PRO A 37 -16.60 8.53 -18.98
CA PRO A 37 -15.18 8.51 -18.65
C PRO A 37 -14.96 9.00 -17.21
N VAL A 38 -14.03 8.38 -16.48
CA VAL A 38 -13.71 8.81 -15.10
C VAL A 38 -13.34 10.29 -15.05
N SER A 39 -12.70 10.81 -16.11
CA SER A 39 -12.42 12.23 -16.29
C SER A 39 -13.68 13.11 -16.17
N ASP A 40 -14.81 12.70 -16.74
CA ASP A 40 -16.05 13.47 -16.68
C ASP A 40 -16.61 13.53 -15.25
N LEU A 41 -16.41 12.46 -14.46
CA LEU A 41 -16.81 12.43 -13.06
C LEU A 41 -15.94 13.39 -12.24
N ILE A 42 -14.62 13.35 -12.47
CA ILE A 42 -13.66 14.26 -11.82
C ILE A 42 -13.99 15.71 -12.16
N ASP A 43 -14.15 16.03 -13.45
CA ASP A 43 -14.49 17.37 -13.91
C ASP A 43 -15.81 17.86 -13.31
N THR A 44 -16.81 16.97 -13.20
CA THR A 44 -18.09 17.28 -12.57
C THR A 44 -17.91 17.71 -11.11
N GLU A 45 -17.08 17.01 -10.34
CA GLU A 45 -16.84 17.38 -8.94
C GLU A 45 -16.01 18.68 -8.80
N ILE A 46 -15.02 18.89 -9.68
CA ILE A 46 -14.23 20.12 -9.71
C ILE A 46 -15.11 21.33 -10.04
N MET A 47 -15.98 21.21 -11.05
CA MET A 47 -16.88 22.28 -11.47
C MET A 47 -17.83 22.72 -10.34
N LYS A 48 -18.36 21.78 -9.55
CA LYS A 48 -19.20 22.12 -8.39
C LYS A 48 -18.47 23.01 -7.39
N VAL A 49 -17.20 22.70 -7.12
CA VAL A 49 -16.36 23.49 -6.21
C VAL A 49 -16.10 24.88 -6.79
N TRP A 50 -15.78 24.96 -8.08
CA TRP A 50 -15.54 26.24 -8.76
C TRP A 50 -16.78 27.13 -8.81
N GLU A 51 -17.96 26.57 -9.10
CA GLU A 51 -19.22 27.32 -9.09
C GLU A 51 -19.55 27.87 -7.70
N ARG A 52 -19.41 27.03 -6.66
CA ARG A 52 -19.62 27.43 -5.27
C ARG A 52 -18.70 28.59 -4.86
N ASP A 53 -17.44 28.53 -5.26
CA ASP A 53 -16.40 29.48 -4.84
C ASP A 53 -16.23 30.66 -5.83
N GLY A 54 -17.03 30.71 -6.90
CA GLY A 54 -16.93 31.75 -7.93
C GLY A 54 -15.62 31.72 -8.72
N VAL A 55 -14.97 30.56 -8.79
CA VAL A 55 -13.70 30.37 -9.52
C VAL A 55 -13.98 30.26 -11.01
N LYS A 56 -13.29 31.09 -11.81
CA LYS A 56 -13.33 31.00 -13.27
C LYS A 56 -12.24 30.03 -13.75
N ALA A 57 -12.64 29.02 -14.53
CA ALA A 57 -11.72 28.08 -15.15
C ALA A 57 -10.66 28.80 -16.02
N ALA A 58 -9.43 28.30 -15.98
CA ALA A 58 -8.37 28.74 -16.88
C ALA A 58 -8.70 28.34 -18.34
N SER A 59 -8.21 29.12 -19.30
CA SER A 59 -8.28 28.71 -20.71
C SER A 59 -7.45 27.46 -20.96
N HIS A 60 -7.82 26.68 -21.97
CA HIS A 60 -7.03 25.53 -22.41
C HIS A 60 -5.59 25.94 -22.72
N SER A 61 -4.65 25.08 -22.33
CA SER A 61 -3.23 25.26 -22.64
C SER A 61 -2.98 25.17 -24.13
N ARG A 62 -1.98 25.92 -24.61
CA ARG A 62 -1.45 25.75 -25.96
C ARG A 62 -0.67 24.44 -26.08
N ASP A 63 -0.45 23.96 -27.29
CA ASP A 63 0.20 22.66 -27.53
C ASP A 63 1.64 22.60 -26.99
N GLU A 64 2.39 23.71 -27.07
CA GLU A 64 3.76 23.79 -26.54
C GLU A 64 3.80 23.69 -25.01
N GLU A 65 2.78 24.25 -24.35
CA GLU A 65 2.63 24.16 -22.89
C GLU A 65 2.15 22.77 -22.48
N PHE A 66 1.16 22.23 -23.21
CA PHE A 66 0.61 20.90 -22.97
C PHE A 66 1.68 19.81 -23.06
N VAL A 67 2.44 19.76 -24.15
CA VAL A 67 3.44 18.69 -24.36
C VAL A 67 4.52 18.71 -23.28
N ARG A 68 4.94 19.90 -22.82
CA ARG A 68 5.90 19.99 -21.73
C ARG A 68 5.29 19.53 -20.39
N ARG A 69 4.06 19.93 -20.08
CA ARG A 69 3.39 19.60 -18.81
C ARG A 69 3.08 18.11 -18.73
N VAL A 70 2.45 17.54 -19.76
CA VAL A 70 2.04 16.14 -19.73
C VAL A 70 3.24 15.21 -19.54
N TYR A 71 4.38 15.49 -20.18
CA TYR A 71 5.62 14.73 -19.99
C TYR A 71 6.16 14.82 -18.56
N LEU A 72 6.19 16.02 -17.97
CA LEU A 72 6.64 16.21 -16.60
C LEU A 72 5.69 15.58 -15.58
N ASP A 73 4.39 15.72 -15.79
CA ASP A 73 3.36 15.27 -14.86
C ASP A 73 3.18 13.74 -14.90
N THR A 74 3.45 13.10 -16.04
CA THR A 74 3.28 11.63 -16.20
C THR A 74 4.56 10.85 -15.94
N ILE A 75 5.69 11.26 -16.53
CA ILE A 75 6.94 10.49 -16.47
C ILE A 75 8.11 11.25 -15.81
N GLY A 76 7.87 12.46 -15.28
CA GLY A 76 8.85 13.22 -14.52
C GLY A 76 9.99 13.85 -15.34
N LEU A 77 9.95 13.74 -16.66
CA LEU A 77 11.01 14.22 -17.56
C LEU A 77 10.42 15.14 -18.63
N PRO A 78 11.13 16.19 -19.07
CA PRO A 78 10.69 16.99 -20.21
C PRO A 78 10.77 16.15 -21.52
N PRO A 79 9.97 16.49 -22.54
CA PRO A 79 10.11 15.84 -23.84
C PRO A 79 11.47 16.16 -24.46
N THR A 80 12.03 15.20 -25.19
CA THR A 80 13.14 15.46 -26.10
C THR A 80 12.70 16.40 -27.22
N ARG A 81 13.67 17.01 -27.90
CA ARG A 81 13.38 17.91 -29.04
C ARG A 81 12.58 17.22 -30.14
N ASP A 82 12.88 15.96 -30.41
CA ASP A 82 12.27 15.22 -31.51
C ASP A 82 10.84 14.75 -31.14
N GLU A 83 10.61 14.34 -29.89
CA GLU A 83 9.26 14.07 -29.35
C GLU A 83 8.37 15.32 -29.38
N ALA A 84 8.90 16.46 -28.91
CA ALA A 84 8.16 17.72 -28.93
C ALA A 84 7.80 18.14 -30.37
N ARG A 85 8.74 18.03 -31.31
CA ARG A 85 8.48 18.33 -32.73
C ARG A 85 7.43 17.39 -33.31
N ALA A 86 7.55 16.08 -33.06
CA ALA A 86 6.57 15.11 -33.53
C ALA A 86 5.16 15.45 -33.06
N PHE A 87 4.98 15.80 -31.79
CA PHE A 87 3.69 16.22 -31.25
C PHE A 87 3.18 17.54 -31.84
N LEU A 88 4.03 18.54 -32.02
CA LEU A 88 3.63 19.84 -32.56
C LEU A 88 3.26 19.78 -34.05
N ASP A 89 3.93 18.91 -34.80
CA ASP A 89 3.65 18.69 -36.22
C ASP A 89 2.43 17.79 -36.44
N ASP A 90 2.03 16.97 -35.45
CA ASP A 90 0.82 16.14 -35.49
C ASP A 90 -0.46 17.00 -35.64
N LYS A 91 -1.29 16.63 -36.62
CA LYS A 91 -2.57 17.27 -36.99
C LYS A 91 -3.79 16.42 -36.66
N HIS A 92 -3.60 15.23 -36.10
CA HIS A 92 -4.68 14.42 -35.58
C HIS A 92 -5.46 15.18 -34.49
N LEU A 93 -6.79 15.06 -34.52
CA LEU A 93 -7.68 15.77 -33.58
C LEU A 93 -7.54 15.22 -32.15
N ASP A 94 -7.11 13.97 -32.01
CA ASP A 94 -6.92 13.19 -30.78
C ASP A 94 -5.43 13.07 -30.38
N LYS A 95 -4.56 13.94 -30.92
CA LYS A 95 -3.11 13.91 -30.65
C LYS A 95 -2.75 13.98 -29.16
N ARG A 96 -3.58 14.63 -28.33
CA ARG A 96 -3.32 14.80 -26.89
C ARG A 96 -3.58 13.49 -26.14
N GLU A 97 -4.71 12.87 -26.43
CA GLU A 97 -5.14 11.58 -25.92
C GLU A 97 -4.12 10.50 -26.30
N ARG A 98 -3.73 10.43 -27.57
CA ARG A 98 -2.71 9.48 -28.04
C ARG A 98 -1.35 9.66 -27.35
N LEU A 99 -0.96 10.91 -27.09
CA LEU A 99 0.28 11.17 -26.34
C LEU A 99 0.15 10.74 -24.88
N ILE A 100 -0.99 11.02 -24.23
CA ILE A 100 -1.26 10.57 -22.87
C ILE A 100 -1.18 9.04 -22.79
N ASP A 101 -1.86 8.32 -23.68
CA ASP A 101 -1.83 6.85 -23.72
C ASP A 101 -0.41 6.31 -23.89
N THR A 102 0.39 6.97 -24.75
CA THR A 102 1.80 6.60 -24.96
C THR A 102 2.63 6.78 -23.69
N LEU A 103 2.40 7.87 -22.94
CA LEU A 103 3.13 8.19 -21.72
C LEU A 103 2.70 7.30 -20.54
N LEU A 104 1.41 6.99 -20.42
CA LEU A 104 0.89 6.07 -19.40
C LEU A 104 1.39 4.63 -19.62
N ALA A 105 1.65 4.24 -20.88
CA ALA A 105 2.26 2.95 -21.22
C ALA A 105 3.80 2.92 -21.05
N ASP A 106 4.44 4.05 -20.77
CA ASP A 106 5.88 4.12 -20.57
C ASP A 106 6.27 3.61 -19.17
N PRO A 107 7.23 2.67 -19.02
CA PRO A 107 7.63 2.16 -17.69
C PRO A 107 8.09 3.24 -16.69
N ARG A 108 8.50 4.42 -17.18
CA ARG A 108 8.88 5.57 -16.36
C ARG A 108 7.68 6.21 -15.67
N PHE A 109 6.45 5.98 -16.15
CA PHE A 109 5.23 6.43 -15.48
C PHE A 109 5.15 5.88 -14.05
N GLY A 110 5.25 4.57 -13.88
CA GLY A 110 5.23 3.95 -12.57
C GLY A 110 6.42 4.35 -11.70
N GLN A 111 7.59 4.56 -12.29
CA GLN A 111 8.78 5.04 -11.56
C GLN A 111 8.55 6.45 -11.03
N HIS A 112 8.04 7.35 -11.87
CA HIS A 112 7.74 8.72 -11.48
C HIS A 112 6.69 8.79 -10.37
N LEU A 113 5.61 8.02 -10.50
CA LEU A 113 4.60 7.94 -9.44
C LEU A 113 5.20 7.35 -8.15
N ALA A 114 6.01 6.30 -8.22
CA ALA A 114 6.68 5.77 -7.04
C ALA A 114 7.57 6.84 -6.37
N ASP A 115 8.32 7.62 -7.14
CA ASP A 115 9.14 8.72 -6.62
C ASP A 115 8.32 9.81 -5.91
N LEU A 116 7.08 10.06 -6.35
CA LEU A 116 6.17 10.99 -5.67
C LEU A 116 5.58 10.40 -4.38
N TRP A 117 5.28 9.10 -4.37
CA TRP A 117 4.66 8.41 -3.24
C TRP A 117 5.66 8.05 -2.13
N MET A 118 6.89 7.70 -2.46
CA MET A 118 7.88 7.24 -1.47
C MET A 118 8.19 8.27 -0.36
N PRO A 119 8.31 9.59 -0.64
CA PRO A 119 8.43 10.61 0.40
C PRO A 119 7.18 10.77 1.26
N ILE A 120 5.99 10.42 0.75
CA ILE A 120 4.73 10.46 1.49
C ILE A 120 4.67 9.30 2.47
N LEU A 121 5.01 8.08 2.02
CA LEU A 121 4.90 6.83 2.80
C LEU A 121 5.97 6.67 3.88
N ARG A 122 7.09 7.39 3.76
CA ARG A 122 8.25 7.26 4.66
C ARG A 122 8.14 8.21 5.85
N GLU A 123 8.28 7.67 7.06
CA GLU A 123 8.49 8.47 8.26
C GLU A 123 9.95 8.97 8.37
N ARG A 124 10.13 10.22 8.80
CA ARG A 124 11.48 10.78 9.02
C ARG A 124 12.14 10.06 10.20
N GLY A 125 13.39 9.62 10.01
CA GLY A 125 14.15 8.94 11.06
C GLY A 125 13.91 7.42 11.15
N SER A 126 13.33 6.80 10.11
CA SER A 126 13.29 5.33 10.01
C SER A 126 14.71 4.74 10.09
N GLU A 127 14.95 3.95 11.14
CA GLU A 127 16.27 3.36 11.45
C GLU A 127 16.67 2.22 10.51
N LEU A 128 15.74 1.65 9.73
CA LEU A 128 16.06 0.53 8.84
C LEU A 128 17.10 0.88 7.76
N GLY A 129 17.12 2.13 7.31
CA GLY A 129 18.16 2.61 6.39
C GLY A 129 19.55 2.64 7.05
N GLU A 130 19.62 2.99 8.35
CA GLU A 130 20.86 2.97 9.13
C GLU A 130 21.35 1.54 9.39
N LEU A 131 20.43 0.58 9.43
CA LEU A 131 20.68 -0.85 9.55
C LEU A 131 21.06 -1.52 8.21
N GLY A 132 21.24 -0.74 7.13
CA GLY A 132 21.62 -1.24 5.81
C GLY A 132 20.50 -1.97 5.06
N VAL A 133 19.24 -1.84 5.51
CA VAL A 133 18.08 -2.45 4.86
C VAL A 133 17.53 -1.47 3.83
N SER A 134 17.54 -1.87 2.56
CA SER A 134 17.02 -1.10 1.43
C SER A 134 15.49 -1.18 1.30
N ALA A 135 14.75 -1.12 2.42
CA ALA A 135 13.28 -1.23 2.43
C ALA A 135 12.63 -0.17 1.55
N GLY A 136 13.23 1.03 1.49
CA GLY A 136 12.80 2.10 0.59
C GLY A 136 12.91 1.73 -0.89
N ASP A 137 14.04 1.18 -1.31
CA ASP A 137 14.26 0.85 -2.73
C ASP A 137 13.39 -0.33 -3.16
N VAL A 138 13.25 -1.34 -2.29
CA VAL A 138 12.37 -2.50 -2.54
C VAL A 138 10.92 -2.05 -2.68
N MET A 139 10.46 -1.15 -1.81
CA MET A 139 9.12 -0.58 -1.88
C MET A 139 8.93 0.27 -3.15
N ALA A 140 9.92 1.08 -3.52
CA ALA A 140 9.84 1.94 -4.70
C ALA A 140 9.72 1.11 -5.99
N VAL A 141 10.50 0.03 -6.10
CA VAL A 141 10.41 -0.93 -7.22
C VAL A 141 9.04 -1.58 -7.26
N TRP A 142 8.57 -2.13 -6.13
CA TRP A 142 7.26 -2.78 -6.06
C TRP A 142 6.11 -1.82 -6.42
N LEU A 143 6.14 -0.60 -5.89
CA LEU A 143 5.10 0.40 -6.13
C LEU A 143 5.10 0.86 -7.60
N SER A 144 6.29 1.02 -8.20
CA SER A 144 6.41 1.28 -9.64
C SER A 144 5.79 0.17 -10.48
N GLU A 145 5.93 -1.09 -10.07
CA GLU A 145 5.28 -2.21 -10.75
C GLU A 145 3.76 -2.18 -10.61
N GLN A 146 3.24 -1.85 -9.42
CA GLN A 146 1.79 -1.72 -9.22
C GLN A 146 1.19 -0.65 -10.14
N PHE A 147 1.84 0.51 -10.25
CA PHE A 147 1.38 1.59 -11.15
C PHE A 147 1.47 1.21 -12.63
N ASN A 148 2.57 0.59 -13.07
CA ASN A 148 2.75 0.20 -14.46
C ASN A 148 1.80 -0.95 -14.89
N GLN A 149 1.31 -1.74 -13.94
CA GLN A 149 0.33 -2.80 -14.18
C GLN A 149 -1.12 -2.32 -14.04
N ASP A 150 -1.33 -1.02 -13.77
CA ASP A 150 -2.64 -0.42 -13.50
C ASP A 150 -3.42 -1.17 -12.40
N VAL A 151 -2.71 -1.61 -11.36
CA VAL A 151 -3.34 -2.28 -10.21
C VAL A 151 -4.19 -1.26 -9.45
N GLY A 152 -5.41 -1.67 -9.09
CA GLY A 152 -6.35 -0.81 -8.35
C GLY A 152 -5.72 -0.23 -7.09
N PHE A 153 -6.01 1.06 -6.81
CA PHE A 153 -5.48 1.72 -5.62
C PHE A 153 -5.95 1.04 -4.32
N ASP A 154 -7.18 0.53 -4.31
CA ASP A 154 -7.75 -0.28 -3.22
C ASP A 154 -7.00 -1.60 -3.03
N GLU A 155 -6.62 -2.27 -4.12
CA GLU A 155 -5.83 -3.50 -4.07
C GLU A 155 -4.41 -3.22 -3.57
N THR A 156 -3.79 -2.15 -4.05
CA THR A 156 -2.45 -1.70 -3.65
C THR A 156 -2.41 -1.33 -2.16
N VAL A 157 -3.40 -0.56 -1.68
CA VAL A 157 -3.55 -0.23 -0.25
C VAL A 157 -3.77 -1.48 0.58
N SER A 158 -4.63 -2.39 0.12
CA SER A 158 -4.89 -3.64 0.84
C SER A 158 -3.64 -4.51 0.91
N ALA A 159 -2.85 -4.59 -0.15
CA ALA A 159 -1.58 -5.32 -0.17
C ALA A 159 -0.59 -4.77 0.87
N MET A 160 -0.46 -3.45 0.99
CA MET A 160 0.39 -2.81 2.00
C MET A 160 -0.12 -3.04 3.42
N VAL A 161 -1.41 -2.77 3.68
CA VAL A 161 -2.01 -2.88 5.02
C VAL A 161 -2.05 -4.33 5.50
N LEU A 162 -2.19 -5.30 4.61
CA LEU A 162 -2.25 -6.73 4.96
C LEU A 162 -0.90 -7.45 4.86
N ALA A 163 0.17 -6.74 4.49
CA ALA A 163 1.46 -7.36 4.26
C ALA A 163 1.98 -8.11 5.51
N GLU A 164 2.53 -9.30 5.26
CA GLU A 164 3.22 -10.16 6.21
C GLU A 164 4.36 -10.89 5.50
N GLY A 165 5.31 -11.41 6.27
CA GLY A 165 6.46 -12.14 5.75
C GLY A 165 7.72 -11.27 5.60
N ALA A 166 8.77 -11.91 5.07
CA ALA A 166 10.03 -11.25 4.75
C ALA A 166 9.84 -10.21 3.65
N ILE A 167 10.51 -9.06 3.75
CA ILE A 167 10.48 -8.00 2.73
C ILE A 167 10.97 -8.55 1.38
N SER A 168 11.96 -9.45 1.38
CA SER A 168 12.45 -10.07 0.14
C SER A 168 11.41 -10.94 -0.58
N ALA A 169 10.47 -11.54 0.16
CA ALA A 169 9.42 -12.41 -0.37
C ALA A 169 8.09 -11.66 -0.62
N ASN A 170 7.83 -10.61 0.14
CA ASN A 170 6.65 -9.75 0.02
C ASN A 170 7.09 -8.28 0.15
N PRO A 171 7.47 -7.63 -0.97
CA PRO A 171 7.96 -6.24 -0.97
C PRO A 171 7.00 -5.23 -0.31
N ALA A 172 5.69 -5.45 -0.38
CA ALA A 172 4.70 -4.60 0.28
C ALA A 172 4.89 -4.55 1.81
N ALA A 173 5.53 -5.56 2.42
CA ALA A 173 5.86 -5.58 3.85
C ALA A 173 6.87 -4.50 4.24
N ALA A 174 7.62 -3.96 3.27
CA ALA A 174 8.51 -2.82 3.49
C ALA A 174 7.75 -1.59 4.02
N TYR A 175 6.46 -1.46 3.73
CA TYR A 175 5.59 -0.41 4.26
C TYR A 175 5.72 -0.27 5.79
N TYR A 176 5.73 -1.38 6.54
CA TYR A 176 5.87 -1.35 8.00
C TYR A 176 7.25 -0.92 8.47
N GLY A 177 8.29 -1.21 7.70
CA GLY A 177 9.64 -0.74 7.98
C GLY A 177 9.84 0.76 7.72
N LEU A 178 9.05 1.33 6.81
CA LEU A 178 9.06 2.76 6.49
C LEU A 178 8.30 3.61 7.51
N MET A 179 7.44 2.99 8.34
CA MET A 179 6.66 3.63 9.42
C MET A 179 7.39 3.68 10.79
N GLY A 180 8.72 3.50 10.78
CA GLY A 180 9.56 3.53 11.98
C GLY A 180 9.88 2.13 12.54
N PHE A 181 11.04 2.03 13.19
CA PHE A 181 11.53 0.82 13.85
C PHE A 181 12.03 1.19 15.25
N PRO A 182 11.59 0.51 16.34
CA PRO A 182 10.59 -0.54 16.36
C PRO A 182 9.19 0.00 16.03
N ALA A 183 8.43 -0.79 15.27
CA ALA A 183 7.11 -0.35 14.83
C ALA A 183 6.11 -0.40 16.00
N ARG A 184 5.40 0.72 16.25
CA ARG A 184 4.39 0.83 17.32
C ARG A 184 3.00 1.03 16.74
N SER A 185 1.98 0.47 17.38
CA SER A 185 0.58 0.58 16.94
C SER A 185 0.11 2.03 16.73
N PRO A 186 0.44 3.00 17.61
CA PRO A 186 0.05 4.40 17.43
C PRO A 186 0.63 5.02 16.15
N ASN A 187 1.92 4.81 15.87
CA ASN A 187 2.58 5.32 14.66
C ASN A 187 1.92 4.76 13.41
N MET A 188 1.69 3.45 13.38
CA MET A 188 1.03 2.79 12.25
C MET A 188 -0.40 3.33 12.04
N ALA A 189 -1.13 3.59 13.12
CA ALA A 189 -2.48 4.14 13.07
C ALA A 189 -2.52 5.53 12.44
N GLY A 190 -1.67 6.44 12.93
CA GLY A 190 -1.60 7.80 12.43
C GLY A 190 -1.11 7.88 11.00
N LEU A 191 -0.03 7.16 10.67
CA LEU A 191 0.55 7.15 9.33
C LEU A 191 -0.40 6.52 8.32
N THR A 192 -0.97 5.35 8.61
CA THR A 192 -1.90 4.68 7.67
C THR A 192 -3.17 5.49 7.45
N SER A 193 -3.72 6.10 8.51
CA SER A 193 -4.88 7.00 8.38
C SER A 193 -4.55 8.24 7.55
N LYS A 194 -3.36 8.82 7.74
CA LYS A 194 -2.90 9.96 6.95
C LYS A 194 -2.66 9.59 5.48
N HIS A 195 -2.00 8.46 5.22
CA HIS A 195 -1.63 8.03 3.87
C HIS A 195 -2.85 7.68 3.02
N PHE A 196 -3.83 6.97 3.58
CA PHE A 196 -4.88 6.35 2.77
C PHE A 196 -6.29 6.84 3.06
N ALA A 197 -6.53 7.47 4.22
CA ALA A 197 -7.81 8.11 4.51
C ALA A 197 -7.75 9.64 4.44
N GLY A 198 -6.56 10.24 4.28
CA GLY A 198 -6.40 11.70 4.31
C GLY A 198 -6.66 12.34 5.68
N ILE A 199 -6.70 11.53 6.75
CA ILE A 199 -7.08 11.98 8.10
C ILE A 199 -5.86 12.00 9.01
N GLN A 200 -5.59 13.16 9.62
CA GLN A 200 -4.52 13.31 10.59
C GLN A 200 -5.01 13.02 12.02
N ILE A 201 -5.36 11.76 12.29
CA ILE A 201 -5.91 11.34 13.60
C ILE A 201 -4.87 11.34 14.73
N GLN A 202 -3.57 11.45 14.44
CA GLN A 202 -2.48 11.38 15.44
C GLN A 202 -2.61 12.42 16.56
N CYS A 203 -3.19 13.60 16.28
CA CYS A 203 -3.43 14.62 17.31
C CYS A 203 -4.31 14.07 18.45
N ALA A 204 -5.16 13.08 18.14
CA ALA A 204 -6.01 12.42 19.11
C ALA A 204 -5.29 11.39 19.99
N GLU A 205 -4.00 11.13 19.79
CA GLU A 205 -3.23 10.19 20.62
C GLU A 205 -3.20 10.62 22.09
N CYS A 206 -2.97 11.91 22.35
CA CYS A 206 -2.76 12.45 23.69
C CYS A 206 -4.02 13.07 24.31
N HIS A 207 -4.94 13.60 23.49
CA HIS A 207 -6.15 14.28 23.94
C HIS A 207 -7.21 14.28 22.82
N ASP A 208 -8.47 14.55 23.11
CA ASP A 208 -9.50 14.68 22.06
C ASP A 208 -9.17 15.85 21.11
N HIS A 209 -9.44 15.68 19.80
CA HIS A 209 -9.16 16.73 18.81
C HIS A 209 -9.99 18.00 19.11
N PRO A 210 -9.37 19.20 19.08
CA PRO A 210 -10.04 20.43 19.55
C PRO A 210 -11.20 20.92 18.67
N TYR A 211 -11.29 20.46 17.42
CA TYR A 211 -12.27 20.96 16.44
C TYR A 211 -13.14 19.87 15.82
N GLU A 212 -12.87 18.59 16.11
CA GLU A 212 -13.58 17.47 15.47
C GLU A 212 -14.07 16.50 16.54
N ASP A 213 -15.37 16.56 16.84
CA ASP A 213 -15.99 15.78 17.91
C ASP A 213 -15.86 14.26 17.69
N ALA A 214 -15.71 13.82 16.44
CA ALA A 214 -15.54 12.41 16.10
C ALA A 214 -14.14 11.86 16.42
N TRP A 215 -13.14 12.73 16.55
CA TRP A 215 -11.73 12.36 16.73
C TRP A 215 -11.33 12.46 18.21
N THR A 216 -11.89 11.54 19.01
CA THR A 216 -11.55 11.40 20.42
C THR A 216 -10.29 10.54 20.61
N GLN A 217 -9.69 10.62 21.79
CA GLN A 217 -8.60 9.73 22.18
C GLN A 217 -9.02 8.26 22.16
N GLU A 218 -10.27 7.95 22.50
CA GLU A 218 -10.80 6.59 22.41
C GLU A 218 -10.92 6.14 20.94
N THR A 219 -11.35 7.02 20.03
CA THR A 219 -11.35 6.74 18.58
C THR A 219 -9.93 6.44 18.10
N PHE A 220 -8.93 7.24 18.50
CA PHE A 220 -7.52 7.00 18.14
C PHE A 220 -7.02 5.64 18.64
N LYS A 221 -7.22 5.34 19.94
CA LYS A 221 -6.85 4.04 20.52
C LYS A 221 -7.54 2.90 19.78
N GLY A 222 -8.78 3.12 19.36
CA GLY A 222 -9.55 2.19 18.56
C GLY A 222 -8.94 1.89 17.20
N VAL A 223 -8.51 2.93 16.46
CA VAL A 223 -7.81 2.74 15.18
C VAL A 223 -6.45 2.07 15.42
N ALA A 224 -5.70 2.49 16.43
CA ALA A 224 -4.40 1.91 16.77
C ALA A 224 -4.51 0.42 17.15
N SER A 225 -5.62 0.01 17.75
CA SER A 225 -5.84 -1.39 18.10
C SER A 225 -5.81 -2.32 16.88
N PHE A 226 -6.12 -1.86 15.66
CA PHE A 226 -6.00 -2.69 14.45
C PHE A 226 -4.57 -3.14 14.13
N PHE A 227 -3.58 -2.46 14.68
CA PHE A 227 -2.16 -2.75 14.48
C PHE A 227 -1.51 -3.47 15.66
N THR A 228 -2.25 -3.71 16.74
CA THR A 228 -1.72 -4.40 17.91
C THR A 228 -1.36 -5.84 17.59
N GLY A 229 -0.18 -6.26 18.03
CA GLY A 229 0.39 -7.59 17.74
C GLY A 229 1.26 -7.64 16.49
N ILE A 230 1.32 -6.56 15.70
CA ILE A 230 2.26 -6.48 14.58
C ILE A 230 3.66 -6.21 15.12
N GLU A 231 4.62 -6.97 14.61
CA GLU A 231 6.04 -6.81 14.90
C GLU A 231 6.83 -6.87 13.59
N VAL A 232 7.83 -5.99 13.49
CA VAL A 232 8.87 -6.06 12.47
C VAL A 232 10.07 -6.73 13.14
N GLU A 233 10.34 -7.98 12.79
CA GLU A 233 11.47 -8.74 13.32
C GLU A 233 12.64 -8.67 12.34
N ALA A 234 13.86 -8.51 12.84
CA ALA A 234 15.07 -8.54 12.03
C ALA A 234 16.12 -9.42 12.73
N ASP A 235 16.75 -10.31 11.97
CA ASP A 235 17.91 -11.08 12.44
C ASP A 235 19.20 -10.36 12.04
N PHE A 236 19.79 -9.66 13.01
CA PHE A 236 21.01 -8.86 12.80
C PHE A 236 22.29 -9.72 12.67
N TYR A 237 22.22 -11.02 12.92
CA TYR A 237 23.35 -11.93 12.79
C TYR A 237 23.48 -12.53 11.39
N VAL A 238 22.46 -12.38 10.55
CA VAL A 238 22.44 -12.87 9.16
C VAL A 238 22.51 -11.68 8.19
N GLN A 239 23.35 -11.80 7.16
CA GLN A 239 23.52 -10.79 6.12
C GLN A 239 23.22 -11.37 4.74
N PRO A 240 22.47 -10.66 3.87
CA PRO A 240 21.84 -9.36 4.14
C PRO A 240 20.70 -9.47 5.16
N ILE A 241 20.48 -8.42 5.95
CA ILE A 241 19.35 -8.35 6.89
C ILE A 241 18.06 -8.31 6.07
N ASP A 242 17.14 -9.23 6.37
CA ASP A 242 15.82 -9.33 5.72
C ASP A 242 14.72 -9.26 6.78
N PRO A 243 14.26 -8.03 7.14
CA PRO A 243 13.22 -7.88 8.13
C PRO A 243 11.91 -8.54 7.68
N ARG A 244 11.15 -9.02 8.65
CA ARG A 244 9.87 -9.69 8.42
C ARG A 244 8.77 -9.08 9.26
N VAL A 245 7.61 -8.92 8.64
CA VAL A 245 6.39 -8.49 9.34
C VAL A 245 5.63 -9.72 9.80
N VAL A 246 5.30 -9.78 11.09
CA VAL A 246 4.53 -10.86 11.70
C VAL A 246 3.39 -10.30 12.54
N THR A 247 2.23 -10.97 12.54
CA THR A 247 1.15 -10.70 13.48
C THR A 247 1.15 -11.75 14.58
N LYS A 248 1.42 -11.34 15.81
CA LYS A 248 1.36 -12.20 17.00
C LYS A 248 -0.01 -12.11 17.67
N PRO A 249 -0.53 -13.24 18.20
CA PRO A 249 -1.72 -13.20 19.03
C PRO A 249 -1.44 -12.43 20.32
N ILE A 250 -2.42 -11.66 20.78
CA ILE A 250 -2.30 -10.92 22.05
C ILE A 250 -2.78 -11.83 23.20
N ALA A 251 -2.00 -11.88 24.27
CA ALA A 251 -2.39 -12.60 25.47
C ALA A 251 -3.68 -12.02 26.09
N PRO A 252 -4.52 -12.84 26.75
CA PRO A 252 -5.73 -12.33 27.40
C PRO A 252 -5.42 -11.20 28.38
N ARG A 253 -6.26 -10.15 28.40
CA ARG A 253 -6.08 -8.98 29.27
C ARG A 253 -5.71 -9.32 30.73
N LYS A 254 -6.41 -10.29 31.34
CA LYS A 254 -6.11 -10.73 32.72
C LYS A 254 -4.70 -11.28 32.89
N ALA A 255 -4.17 -11.96 31.88
CA ALA A 255 -2.81 -12.50 31.91
C ALA A 255 -1.79 -11.36 31.77
N LEU A 256 -2.03 -10.39 30.90
CA LEU A 256 -1.20 -9.18 30.77
C LEU A 256 -1.19 -8.36 32.07
N GLU A 257 -2.36 -8.12 32.68
CA GLU A 257 -2.48 -7.42 33.96
C GLU A 257 -1.80 -8.16 35.13
N ALA A 258 -1.81 -9.50 35.11
CA ALA A 258 -1.07 -10.30 36.08
C ALA A 258 0.44 -10.22 35.84
N TYR A 259 0.87 -10.35 34.59
CA TYR A 259 2.28 -10.29 34.22
C TYR A 259 2.89 -8.91 34.52
N ALA A 260 2.15 -7.83 34.28
CA ALA A 260 2.57 -6.45 34.61
C ALA A 260 2.90 -6.23 36.09
N LYS A 261 2.43 -7.11 36.99
CA LYS A 261 2.70 -7.05 38.44
C LYS A 261 3.88 -7.92 38.86
N SER A 262 4.54 -8.61 37.92
CA SER A 262 5.70 -9.45 38.22
C SER A 262 6.84 -8.58 38.74
N PRO A 263 7.58 -9.05 39.76
CA PRO A 263 8.76 -8.33 40.23
C PRO A 263 9.83 -8.26 39.12
N ASP A 264 10.65 -7.21 39.18
CA ASP A 264 11.87 -7.07 38.37
C ASP A 264 11.69 -7.03 36.84
N LEU A 265 10.51 -6.63 36.34
CA LEU A 265 10.35 -6.38 34.91
C LEU A 265 11.15 -5.16 34.45
N PRO A 266 11.88 -5.24 33.32
CA PRO A 266 12.51 -4.07 32.75
C PRO A 266 11.45 -3.06 32.27
N PRO A 267 11.73 -1.74 32.30
CA PRO A 267 10.75 -0.71 31.94
C PRO A 267 10.13 -0.91 30.55
N GLU A 268 10.92 -1.40 29.59
CA GLU A 268 10.52 -1.64 28.21
C GLU A 268 9.47 -2.75 28.11
N ALA A 269 9.58 -3.78 28.95
CA ALA A 269 8.57 -4.83 29.03
C ALA A 269 7.27 -4.28 29.64
N VAL A 270 7.36 -3.45 30.67
CA VAL A 270 6.20 -2.79 31.29
C VAL A 270 5.49 -1.89 30.28
N ASN A 271 6.24 -1.08 29.54
CA ASN A 271 5.72 -0.19 28.50
C ASN A 271 5.03 -1.00 27.39
N ARG A 272 5.64 -2.09 26.93
CA ARG A 272 5.02 -2.98 25.93
C ARG A 272 3.72 -3.58 26.44
N ILE A 273 3.64 -4.02 27.70
CA ILE A 273 2.39 -4.55 28.28
C ILE A 273 1.32 -3.44 28.34
N ASN A 274 1.70 -2.23 28.76
CA ASN A 274 0.78 -1.10 28.81
C ASN A 274 0.24 -0.72 27.44
N ASP A 275 1.07 -0.74 26.39
CA ASP A 275 0.62 -0.54 25.00
C ASP A 275 -0.42 -1.62 24.61
N LEU A 276 -0.13 -2.90 24.88
CA LEU A 276 -1.07 -4.00 24.60
C LEU A 276 -2.40 -3.86 25.36
N LEU A 277 -2.38 -3.30 26.58
CA LEU A 277 -3.57 -3.05 27.40
C LEU A 277 -4.34 -1.80 26.99
N THR A 278 -3.66 -0.83 26.34
CA THR A 278 -4.23 0.44 25.88
C THR A 278 -4.91 0.27 24.53
N TYR A 279 -4.30 -0.50 23.63
CA TYR A 279 -4.75 -0.71 22.25
C TYR A 279 -5.37 -2.11 22.09
N ASP A 280 -6.43 -2.41 22.85
CA ASP A 280 -7.08 -3.73 22.92
C ASP A 280 -8.52 -3.79 22.35
N LYS A 281 -9.01 -2.67 21.79
CA LYS A 281 -10.41 -2.50 21.35
C LYS A 281 -10.47 -1.85 19.97
N PRO A 282 -10.31 -2.62 18.87
CA PRO A 282 -10.44 -2.09 17.50
C PRO A 282 -11.74 -1.33 17.28
N GLN A 283 -11.65 -0.13 16.69
CA GLN A 283 -12.79 0.71 16.33
C GLN A 283 -12.46 1.54 15.09
N LEU A 284 -13.33 1.51 14.09
CA LEU A 284 -13.22 2.34 12.89
C LEU A 284 -13.70 3.76 13.19
N ILE A 285 -13.21 4.75 12.45
CA ILE A 285 -13.61 6.15 12.64
C ILE A 285 -15.10 6.28 12.32
N GLY A 286 -15.88 6.80 13.27
CA GLY A 286 -17.33 6.99 13.13
C GLY A 286 -18.19 5.75 13.39
N ASP A 287 -17.59 4.60 13.74
CA ASP A 287 -18.29 3.34 13.99
C ASP A 287 -18.20 2.89 15.46
N SER A 288 -18.99 1.87 15.80
CA SER A 288 -18.87 1.18 17.08
C SER A 288 -17.66 0.24 17.12
N PRO A 289 -17.10 -0.05 18.31
CA PRO A 289 -15.99 -1.00 18.44
C PRO A 289 -16.30 -2.37 17.84
N VAL A 290 -15.30 -2.95 17.17
CA VAL A 290 -15.30 -4.30 16.63
C VAL A 290 -15.33 -5.30 17.79
N LYS A 291 -16.26 -6.25 17.73
CA LYS A 291 -16.48 -7.25 18.80
C LYS A 291 -15.46 -8.39 18.81
N SER A 292 -14.81 -8.66 17.68
CA SER A 292 -13.84 -9.75 17.56
C SER A 292 -12.59 -9.46 18.40
N ARG A 293 -12.10 -10.48 19.12
CA ARG A 293 -10.81 -10.46 19.82
C ARG A 293 -9.70 -11.19 19.05
N ASP A 294 -10.03 -11.73 17.88
CA ASP A 294 -9.06 -12.39 17.01
C ASP A 294 -8.27 -11.33 16.23
N THR A 295 -7.01 -11.15 16.60
CA THR A 295 -6.13 -10.15 15.99
C THR A 295 -5.84 -10.43 14.52
N THR A 296 -5.99 -11.69 14.08
CA THR A 296 -5.74 -12.09 12.68
C THR A 296 -6.79 -11.54 11.71
N VAL A 297 -7.95 -11.09 12.20
CA VAL A 297 -9.00 -10.47 11.37
C VAL A 297 -9.04 -8.95 11.49
N TRP A 298 -8.37 -8.36 12.47
CA TRP A 298 -8.45 -6.92 12.74
C TRP A 298 -7.97 -6.08 11.56
N ARG A 299 -6.77 -6.33 11.04
CA ARG A 299 -6.25 -5.62 9.86
C ARG A 299 -7.11 -5.82 8.61
N LYS A 300 -7.71 -7.00 8.43
CA LYS A 300 -8.62 -7.28 7.31
C LYS A 300 -9.86 -6.38 7.37
N LEU A 301 -10.41 -6.18 8.56
CA LEU A 301 -11.54 -5.26 8.76
C LEU A 301 -11.13 -3.81 8.49
N TYR A 302 -9.95 -3.40 8.97
CA TYR A 302 -9.44 -2.04 8.73
C TYR A 302 -9.14 -1.77 7.26
N SER A 303 -8.47 -2.71 6.58
CA SER A 303 -8.20 -2.65 5.14
C SER A 303 -9.49 -2.54 4.35
N ALA A 304 -10.47 -3.41 4.63
CA ALA A 304 -11.77 -3.39 3.94
C ALA A 304 -12.56 -2.09 4.19
N TRP A 305 -12.40 -1.47 5.36
CA TRP A 305 -12.97 -0.15 5.63
C TRP A 305 -12.24 0.95 4.86
N LEU A 306 -10.91 0.98 4.91
CA LEU A 306 -10.07 1.97 4.22
C LEU A 306 -10.38 2.04 2.73
N THR A 307 -10.55 0.88 2.10
CA THR A 307 -10.71 0.76 0.65
C THR A 307 -12.17 0.68 0.20
N SER A 308 -13.11 0.82 1.14
CA SER A 308 -14.53 0.79 0.82
C SER A 308 -14.97 2.08 0.10
N PRO A 309 -15.72 1.99 -1.00
CA PRO A 309 -16.34 3.16 -1.63
C PRO A 309 -17.42 3.82 -0.76
N LYS A 310 -17.80 3.18 0.35
CA LYS A 310 -18.73 3.73 1.34
C LYS A 310 -18.01 4.46 2.47
N ASN A 311 -16.69 4.46 2.49
CA ASN A 311 -15.93 5.19 3.49
C ASN A 311 -16.09 6.70 3.22
N LYS A 312 -16.82 7.39 4.09
CA LYS A 312 -17.12 8.83 3.95
C LYS A 312 -16.12 9.73 4.67
N THR A 313 -15.07 9.14 5.22
CA THR A 313 -14.02 9.91 5.91
C THR A 313 -12.94 10.41 4.93
N ALA A 314 -13.00 10.00 3.67
CA ALA A 314 -12.24 10.50 2.53
C ALA A 314 -13.13 11.36 1.62
#